data_AF-A0A8J6C4W7-F1
#
_entry.id   AF-A0A8J6C4W7-F1
#
_cell.length_a   1.000
_cell.length_b   1.000
_cell.length_c   1.000
_cell.angle_alpha   90.00
_cell.angle_beta   90.00
_cell.angle_gamma   90.00
#
_symmetry.space_group_name_H-M   'P 1'
#
loop_
_entity.id
_entity.type
_entity.pdbx_description
1 polymer ?
#
loop_
_entity_poly.entity_id
_entity_poly.type
_entity_poly.pdbx_seq_one_letter_code
_entity_poly.pdbx_strand_id
1 'polypeptide(L)'
;MRAERQAGGGTEPPADDEEETALEEQAAELQHAGLTEEALDCLEEAVRVRRGKGARADSPRLRRALRTVADLCNSLAMQRLSLNEYDDAKALLRRAEGISEPGSSVRAITYNNLACVHRRQGHLRTALQFLTRALEIESTLSDAHNPSDTHLNICAIQSQLGRHELALEHAQAALVMLHDELFDDARSTLDGTQPFPPLAERMSVLAIAYHNMGVEQEFLARWEAALLSYKRAMQLARLHVGEGHAVTLTLAQAYASARRNIERKLHEREQKRAGRPLLGASASARGGLAAPLVGGSASGRSAAGSAQRSTPARAPAARARPASAAPALRARDLLDAPVAVGLGAR
;
A
#
# COMPACT_ATOMS: atom_id res chain seq x y z
N MET A 1 19.61 71.43 -4.40
CA MET A 1 19.23 70.45 -5.43
C MET A 1 20.49 69.87 -6.07
N ARG A 2 20.99 68.74 -5.54
CA ARG A 2 22.00 67.90 -6.21
C ARG A 2 21.35 66.54 -6.39
N ALA A 3 21.13 66.16 -7.65
CA ALA A 3 20.60 64.86 -8.02
C ALA A 3 21.77 63.87 -8.09
N GLU A 4 21.89 63.01 -7.10
CA GLU A 4 22.70 61.80 -7.17
C GLU A 4 21.95 60.77 -8.03
N ARG A 5 22.45 60.54 -9.24
CA ARG A 5 22.07 59.38 -10.05
C ARG A 5 22.74 58.16 -9.42
N GLN A 6 21.99 57.40 -8.62
CA GLN A 6 22.34 56.02 -8.33
C GLN A 6 22.16 55.22 -9.63
N ALA A 7 23.29 54.86 -10.24
CA ALA A 7 23.34 53.86 -11.27
C ALA A 7 22.85 52.54 -10.66
N GLY A 8 21.72 52.04 -11.17
CA GLY A 8 21.23 50.72 -10.85
C GLY A 8 22.26 49.69 -11.29
N GLY A 9 22.93 49.07 -10.32
CA GLY A 9 23.64 47.82 -10.51
C GLY A 9 22.60 46.73 -10.77
N GLY A 10 22.16 46.63 -12.03
CA GLY A 10 21.63 45.39 -12.55
C GLY A 10 22.78 44.40 -12.55
N THR A 11 22.84 43.57 -11.51
CA THR A 11 23.71 42.40 -11.49
C THR A 11 23.19 41.46 -12.57
N GLU A 12 23.77 41.54 -13.77
CA GLU A 12 23.78 40.40 -14.68
C GLU A 12 24.25 39.17 -13.85
N PRO A 13 23.55 38.02 -13.92
CA PRO A 13 24.08 36.81 -13.33
C PRO A 13 25.46 36.55 -13.95
N PRO A 14 26.49 36.18 -13.16
CA PRO A 14 27.82 35.95 -13.69
C PRO A 14 27.75 34.89 -14.80
N ALA A 15 28.46 35.11 -15.92
CA ALA A 15 28.49 34.21 -17.09
C ALA A 15 28.80 32.73 -16.73
N ASP A 16 29.36 32.48 -15.55
CA ASP A 16 29.68 31.15 -15.04
C ASP A 16 28.46 30.38 -14.47
N ASP A 17 27.31 31.02 -14.26
CA ASP A 17 26.02 30.37 -13.97
C ASP A 17 25.33 29.89 -15.27
N GLU A 18 25.79 30.29 -16.46
CA GLU A 18 25.11 30.01 -17.74
C GLU A 18 25.19 28.53 -18.14
N GLU A 19 26.34 27.85 -18.00
CA GLU A 19 26.48 26.43 -18.38
C GLU A 19 25.57 25.52 -17.55
N GLU A 20 25.53 25.75 -16.23
CA GLU A 20 24.67 25.00 -15.33
C GLU A 20 23.18 25.30 -15.60
N THR A 21 22.84 26.58 -15.79
CA THR A 21 21.46 26.98 -16.09
C THR A 21 21.00 26.39 -17.43
N ALA A 22 21.87 26.36 -18.44
CA ALA A 22 21.59 25.75 -19.73
C ALA A 22 21.34 24.24 -19.62
N LEU A 23 22.10 23.52 -18.79
CA LEU A 23 21.86 22.10 -18.52
C LEU A 23 20.53 21.87 -17.79
N GLU A 24 20.19 22.74 -16.83
CA GLU A 24 18.91 22.67 -16.10
C GLU A 24 17.71 23.00 -17.03
N GLU A 25 17.85 23.97 -17.95
CA GLU A 25 16.86 24.32 -18.97
C GLU A 25 16.68 23.18 -19.99
N GLN A 26 17.78 22.64 -20.51
CA GLN A 26 17.76 21.50 -21.43
C GLN A 26 17.09 20.28 -20.78
N ALA A 27 17.38 20.01 -19.50
CA ALA A 27 16.72 18.93 -18.77
C ALA A 27 15.20 19.15 -18.67
N ALA A 28 14.75 20.40 -18.44
CA ALA A 28 13.33 20.73 -18.39
C ALA A 28 12.64 20.53 -19.75
N GLU A 29 13.30 20.91 -20.85
CA GLU A 29 12.80 20.66 -22.21
C GLU A 29 12.67 19.16 -22.52
N LEU A 30 13.70 18.37 -22.16
CA LEU A 30 13.70 16.92 -22.33
C LEU A 30 12.60 16.25 -21.49
N GLN A 31 12.38 16.71 -20.26
CA GLN A 31 11.25 16.27 -19.43
C GLN A 31 9.89 16.57 -20.10
N HIS A 32 9.73 17.76 -20.68
CA HIS A 32 8.52 18.09 -21.43
C HIS A 32 8.34 17.23 -22.69
N ALA A 33 9.43 16.76 -23.30
CA ALA A 33 9.43 15.83 -24.42
C ALA A 33 9.27 14.35 -24.00
N GLY A 34 9.25 14.03 -22.70
CA GLY A 34 9.19 12.67 -22.18
C GLY A 34 10.52 11.90 -22.21
N LEU A 35 11.60 12.56 -22.61
CA LEU A 35 12.97 12.02 -22.69
C LEU A 35 13.63 12.06 -21.31
N THR A 36 13.13 11.18 -20.44
CA THR A 36 13.40 11.20 -18.99
C THR A 36 14.82 10.76 -18.65
N GLU A 37 15.43 9.88 -19.46
CA GLU A 37 16.81 9.42 -19.25
C GLU A 37 17.81 10.50 -19.63
N GLU A 38 17.62 11.12 -20.80
CA GLU A 38 18.46 12.21 -21.26
C GLU A 38 18.37 13.43 -20.33
N ALA A 39 17.18 13.69 -19.78
CA ALA A 39 17.00 14.72 -18.76
C ALA A 39 17.78 14.40 -17.47
N LEU A 40 17.84 13.12 -17.07
CA LEU A 40 18.59 12.69 -15.89
C LEU A 40 20.09 12.91 -16.09
N ASP A 41 20.62 12.55 -17.25
CA ASP A 41 22.02 12.79 -17.60
C ASP A 41 22.37 14.28 -17.54
N CYS A 42 21.52 15.15 -18.10
CA CYS A 42 21.73 16.62 -18.06
C CYS A 42 21.77 17.16 -16.62
N LEU A 43 20.84 16.72 -15.76
CA LEU A 43 20.79 17.16 -14.36
C LEU A 43 21.98 16.65 -13.55
N GLU A 44 22.49 15.47 -13.86
CA GLU A 44 23.64 14.90 -13.18
C GLU A 44 24.93 15.62 -13.56
N GLU A 45 25.08 15.99 -14.83
CA GLU A 45 26.16 16.86 -15.28
C GLU A 45 26.05 18.25 -14.64
N ALA A 46 24.85 18.83 -14.53
CA ALA A 46 24.64 20.09 -13.81
C ALA A 46 25.12 19.99 -12.35
N VAL A 47 24.74 18.93 -11.63
CA VAL A 47 25.20 18.67 -10.25
C VAL A 47 26.73 18.49 -10.19
N ARG A 48 27.33 17.81 -11.17
CA ARG A 48 28.77 17.59 -11.26
C ARG A 48 29.52 18.91 -11.46
N VAL A 49 29.07 19.75 -12.39
CA VAL A 49 29.61 21.11 -12.63
C VAL A 49 29.51 21.94 -11.34
N ARG A 50 28.35 21.93 -10.66
CA ARG A 50 28.15 22.64 -9.39
C ARG A 50 29.16 22.24 -8.32
N ARG A 51 29.38 20.92 -8.15
CA ARG A 51 30.35 20.39 -7.18
C ARG A 51 31.78 20.75 -7.56
N GLY A 52 32.13 20.71 -8.85
CA GLY A 52 33.44 21.10 -9.36
C GLY A 52 33.80 22.56 -9.04
N LYS A 53 32.79 23.45 -8.99
CA LYS A 53 32.93 24.86 -8.60
C LYS A 53 33.08 25.09 -7.08
N GLY A 54 33.18 24.02 -6.29
CA GLY A 54 33.36 24.12 -4.83
C GLY A 54 32.09 24.50 -4.07
N ALA A 55 30.90 24.25 -4.65
CA ALA A 55 29.64 24.47 -3.96
C ALA A 55 29.61 23.71 -2.63
N ARG A 56 29.26 24.41 -1.55
CA ARG A 56 29.09 23.78 -0.23
C ARG A 56 28.00 22.71 -0.33
N ALA A 57 28.24 21.59 0.34
CA ALA A 57 27.30 20.47 0.42
C ALA A 57 25.89 20.94 0.84
N ASP A 58 25.81 21.91 1.75
CA ASP A 58 24.54 22.41 2.30
C ASP A 58 23.88 23.52 1.46
N SER A 59 24.46 23.90 0.32
CA SER A 59 23.93 25.01 -0.48
C SER A 59 22.50 24.73 -0.96
N PRO A 60 21.55 25.68 -0.81
CA PRO A 60 20.15 25.47 -1.18
C PRO A 60 19.96 25.05 -2.65
N ARG A 61 20.76 25.62 -3.57
CA ARG A 61 20.75 25.25 -5.00
C ARG A 61 21.16 23.79 -5.21
N LEU A 62 22.26 23.35 -4.60
CA LEU A 62 22.71 21.95 -4.72
C LEU A 62 21.69 20.98 -4.13
N ARG A 63 21.12 21.28 -2.96
CA ARG A 63 20.06 20.46 -2.36
C ARG A 63 18.84 20.36 -3.27
N ARG A 64 18.43 21.46 -3.92
CA ARG A 64 17.35 21.46 -4.90
C ARG A 64 17.66 20.57 -6.11
N ALA A 65 18.85 20.67 -6.68
CA ALA A 65 19.22 19.83 -7.82
C ALA A 65 19.36 18.35 -7.47
N LEU A 66 19.97 18.02 -6.32
CA LEU A 66 20.02 16.63 -5.83
C LEU A 66 18.61 16.07 -5.60
N ARG A 67 17.69 16.90 -5.11
CA ARG A 67 16.28 16.54 -5.00
C ARG A 67 15.67 16.23 -6.36
N THR A 68 15.85 17.10 -7.36
CA THR A 68 15.33 16.88 -8.72
C THR A 68 15.89 15.59 -9.34
N VAL A 69 17.19 15.32 -9.21
CA VAL A 69 17.82 14.08 -9.68
C VAL A 69 17.21 12.86 -8.99
N ALA A 70 17.00 12.92 -7.67
CA ALA A 70 16.40 11.83 -6.91
C ALA A 70 14.93 11.59 -7.29
N ASP A 71 14.15 12.64 -7.51
CA ASP A 71 12.75 12.55 -7.96
C ASP A 71 12.66 11.90 -9.36
N LEU A 72 13.58 12.26 -10.26
CA LEU A 72 13.66 11.67 -11.60
C LEU A 72 14.11 10.20 -11.58
N CYS A 73 15.10 9.87 -10.75
CA CYS A 73 15.52 8.48 -10.50
C CYS A 73 14.35 7.64 -9.99
N ASN A 74 13.55 8.16 -9.05
CA ASN A 74 12.36 7.48 -8.54
C ASN A 74 11.33 7.22 -9.65
N SER A 75 11.05 8.22 -10.47
CA SER A 75 10.08 8.12 -11.56
C SER A 75 10.52 7.09 -12.61
N LEU A 76 11.78 7.16 -13.06
CA LEU A 76 12.35 6.22 -14.02
C LEU A 76 12.41 4.81 -13.44
N ALA A 77 12.75 4.65 -12.16
CA ALA A 77 12.76 3.33 -11.52
C ALA A 77 11.37 2.66 -11.54
N MET A 78 10.29 3.43 -11.36
CA MET A 78 8.93 2.90 -11.43
C MET A 78 8.53 2.53 -12.86
N GLN A 79 9.00 3.27 -13.87
CA GLN A 79 8.87 2.89 -15.28
C GLN A 79 9.60 1.56 -15.56
N ARG A 80 10.86 1.43 -15.15
CA ARG A 80 11.65 0.18 -15.26
C ARG A 80 10.99 -0.98 -14.53
N LEU A 81 10.43 -0.73 -13.34
CA LEU A 81 9.67 -1.74 -12.61
C LEU A 81 8.41 -2.22 -13.36
N SER A 82 7.73 -1.32 -14.08
CA SER A 82 6.57 -1.66 -14.90
C SER A 82 6.93 -2.59 -16.07
N LEU A 83 8.15 -2.46 -16.59
CA LEU A 83 8.74 -3.32 -17.63
C LEU A 83 9.37 -4.61 -17.06
N ASN A 84 9.33 -4.81 -15.74
CA ASN A 84 9.99 -5.90 -15.00
C ASN A 84 11.53 -5.87 -15.05
N GLU A 85 12.11 -4.71 -15.31
CA GLU A 85 13.55 -4.46 -15.30
C GLU A 85 14.00 -4.16 -13.85
N TYR A 86 14.02 -5.18 -13.02
CA TYR A 86 14.18 -5.02 -11.57
C TYR A 86 15.57 -4.51 -11.15
N ASP A 87 16.63 -4.90 -11.86
CA ASP A 87 18.00 -4.53 -11.51
C ASP A 87 18.27 -3.06 -11.83
N ASP A 88 17.77 -2.58 -12.98
CA ASP A 88 17.84 -1.17 -13.36
C ASP A 88 17.01 -0.29 -12.40
N ALA A 89 15.78 -0.72 -12.06
CA ALA A 89 14.96 -0.04 -11.06
C ALA A 89 15.68 0.06 -9.70
N LYS A 90 16.32 -1.02 -9.24
CA LYS A 90 17.11 -1.00 -7.99
C LYS A 90 18.32 -0.07 -8.10
N ALA A 91 19.03 -0.06 -9.23
CA ALA A 91 20.20 0.80 -9.42
C ALA A 91 19.81 2.29 -9.30
N LEU A 92 18.74 2.70 -9.98
CA LEU A 92 18.19 4.06 -9.91
C LEU A 92 17.74 4.44 -8.49
N LEU A 93 17.06 3.53 -7.79
CA LEU A 93 16.61 3.81 -6.42
C LEU A 93 17.75 3.87 -5.42
N ARG A 94 18.80 3.04 -5.58
CA ARG A 94 20.01 3.14 -4.74
C ARG A 94 20.76 4.44 -5.00
N ARG A 95 20.74 4.93 -6.24
CA ARG A 95 21.27 6.24 -6.58
C ARG A 95 20.49 7.35 -5.87
N ALA A 96 19.15 7.33 -5.94
CA ALA A 96 18.28 8.28 -5.23
C ALA A 96 18.48 8.23 -3.71
N GLU A 97 18.61 7.04 -3.12
CA GLU A 97 18.89 6.85 -1.69
C GLU A 97 20.23 7.51 -1.29
N GLY A 98 21.26 7.37 -2.12
CA GLY A 98 22.60 7.90 -1.85
C GLY A 98 22.73 9.41 -1.97
N ILE A 99 21.86 10.07 -2.72
CA ILE A 99 21.91 11.54 -2.93
C ILE A 99 20.84 12.31 -2.14
N SER A 100 19.81 11.63 -1.64
CA SER A 100 18.74 12.26 -0.84
C SER A 100 19.16 12.51 0.61
N GLU A 101 18.51 13.46 1.28
CA GLU A 101 18.80 13.84 2.68
C GLU A 101 18.11 12.91 3.71
N PRO A 102 18.75 12.54 4.84
CA PRO A 102 18.30 11.56 5.85
C PRO A 102 16.81 11.53 6.17
N GLY A 103 16.22 12.68 6.44
CA GLY A 103 14.80 12.82 6.76
C GLY A 103 13.97 13.48 5.66
N SER A 104 14.43 13.51 4.41
CA SER A 104 13.66 14.17 3.34
C SER A 104 12.49 13.33 2.87
N SER A 105 11.41 13.99 2.44
CA SER A 105 10.25 13.34 1.80
C SER A 105 10.67 12.48 0.61
N VAL A 106 11.64 12.93 -0.19
CA VAL A 106 12.16 12.17 -1.34
C VAL A 106 12.82 10.85 -0.91
N ARG A 107 13.47 10.79 0.27
CA ARG A 107 13.94 9.51 0.79
C ARG A 107 12.80 8.58 1.19
N ALA A 108 11.73 9.10 1.81
CA ALA A 108 10.55 8.27 2.12
C ALA A 108 9.95 7.67 0.83
N ILE A 109 9.81 8.48 -0.23
CA ILE A 109 9.36 8.02 -1.56
C ILE A 109 10.30 6.94 -2.11
N THR A 110 11.61 7.15 -2.00
CA THR A 110 12.62 6.17 -2.46
C THR A 110 12.50 4.83 -1.73
N TYR A 111 12.28 4.85 -0.42
CA TYR A 111 12.05 3.64 0.36
C TYR A 111 10.72 2.95 -0.02
N ASN A 112 9.65 3.72 -0.26
CA ASN A 112 8.39 3.18 -0.79
C ASN A 112 8.60 2.45 -2.12
N ASN A 113 9.36 3.05 -3.04
CA ASN A 113 9.64 2.46 -4.35
C ASN A 113 10.55 1.22 -4.24
N LEU A 114 11.57 1.24 -3.37
CA LEU A 114 12.40 0.06 -3.08
C LEU A 114 11.55 -1.09 -2.54
N ALA A 115 10.59 -0.78 -1.65
CA ALA A 115 9.66 -1.78 -1.16
C ALA A 115 8.80 -2.38 -2.29
N CYS A 116 8.34 -1.56 -3.24
CA CYS A 116 7.62 -2.06 -4.42
C CYS A 116 8.48 -3.03 -5.25
N VAL A 117 9.75 -2.72 -5.49
CA VAL A 117 10.66 -3.63 -6.21
C VAL A 117 10.85 -4.93 -5.44
N HIS A 118 11.17 -4.86 -4.15
CA HIS A 118 11.35 -6.05 -3.32
C HIS A 118 10.08 -6.90 -3.23
N ARG A 119 8.90 -6.27 -3.16
CA ARG A 119 7.61 -6.95 -3.17
C ARG A 119 7.37 -7.72 -4.46
N ARG A 120 7.63 -7.10 -5.63
CA ARG A 120 7.50 -7.78 -6.93
C ARG A 120 8.46 -8.97 -7.08
N GLN A 121 9.63 -8.90 -6.45
CA GLN A 121 10.59 -10.01 -6.38
C GLN A 121 10.26 -11.07 -5.31
N GLY A 122 9.18 -10.90 -4.54
CA GLY A 122 8.79 -11.82 -3.47
C GLY A 122 9.55 -11.64 -2.14
N HIS A 123 10.42 -10.64 -2.04
CA HIS A 123 11.18 -10.31 -0.83
C HIS A 123 10.34 -9.50 0.18
N LEU A 124 9.22 -10.07 0.62
CA LEU A 124 8.18 -9.37 1.40
C LEU A 124 8.67 -8.77 2.72
N ARG A 125 9.55 -9.47 3.45
CA ARG A 125 10.10 -8.96 4.72
C ARG A 125 11.01 -7.75 4.52
N THR A 126 11.82 -7.77 3.47
CA THR A 126 12.69 -6.64 3.09
C THR A 126 11.84 -5.45 2.64
N ALA A 127 10.78 -5.70 1.87
CA ALA A 127 9.85 -4.66 1.48
C ALA A 127 9.20 -3.97 2.69
N LEU A 128 8.76 -4.74 3.70
CA LEU A 128 8.24 -4.16 4.95
C LEU A 128 9.28 -3.30 5.68
N GLN A 129 10.54 -3.73 5.75
CA GLN A 129 11.59 -2.92 6.40
C GLN A 129 11.77 -1.56 5.73
N PHE A 130 11.71 -1.50 4.40
CA PHE A 130 11.77 -0.23 3.68
C PHE A 130 10.53 0.64 3.96
N LEU A 131 9.32 0.07 3.96
CA LEU A 131 8.10 0.83 4.27
C LEU A 131 8.08 1.33 5.71
N THR A 132 8.61 0.58 6.67
CA THR A 132 8.76 1.05 8.05
C THR A 132 9.68 2.26 8.13
N ARG A 133 10.81 2.25 7.40
CA ARG A 133 11.71 3.41 7.33
C ARG A 133 11.06 4.61 6.62
N ALA A 134 10.22 4.38 5.62
CA ALA A 134 9.45 5.44 4.97
C ALA A 134 8.49 6.10 5.98
N LEU A 135 7.71 5.30 6.71
CA LEU A 135 6.81 5.80 7.77
C LEU A 135 7.55 6.54 8.87
N GLU A 136 8.73 6.07 9.29
CA GLU A 136 9.55 6.76 10.29
C GLU A 136 9.89 8.18 9.82
N ILE A 137 10.31 8.34 8.56
CA ILE A 137 10.59 9.66 7.99
C ILE A 137 9.30 10.49 7.89
N GLU A 138 8.24 9.93 7.32
CA GLU A 138 6.94 10.62 7.15
C GLU A 138 6.39 11.12 8.49
N SER A 139 6.55 10.35 9.58
CA SER A 139 6.10 10.77 10.92
C SER A 139 6.82 11.99 11.49
N THR A 140 8.01 12.32 10.97
CA THR A 140 8.80 13.50 11.39
C THR A 140 8.52 14.73 10.55
N LEU A 141 7.82 14.59 9.43
CA LEU A 141 7.53 15.66 8.49
C LEU A 141 6.14 16.24 8.77
N SER A 142 6.06 17.54 9.00
CA SER A 142 4.77 18.25 9.14
C SER A 142 3.94 18.19 7.86
N ASP A 143 4.60 18.18 6.71
CA ASP A 143 4.00 18.11 5.36
C ASP A 143 4.32 16.78 4.67
N ALA A 144 4.18 15.66 5.38
CA ALA A 144 4.40 14.34 4.77
C ALA A 144 3.45 14.14 3.59
N HIS A 145 4.00 14.06 2.38
CA HIS A 145 3.20 13.82 1.18
C HIS A 145 2.82 12.33 1.14
N ASN A 146 1.52 12.05 1.28
CA ASN A 146 0.87 10.76 1.04
C ASN A 146 1.27 9.58 1.95
N PRO A 147 1.26 9.69 3.29
CA PRO A 147 1.46 8.55 4.18
C PRO A 147 0.44 7.41 3.97
N SER A 148 -0.73 7.75 3.41
CA SER A 148 -1.76 6.79 2.98
C SER A 148 -1.23 5.76 1.98
N ASP A 149 -0.40 6.17 1.02
CA ASP A 149 0.19 5.30 0.00
C ASP A 149 1.12 4.25 0.65
N THR A 150 1.94 4.68 1.63
CA THR A 150 2.81 3.81 2.43
C THR A 150 1.99 2.76 3.19
N HIS A 151 0.91 3.19 3.84
CA HIS A 151 0.00 2.29 4.56
C HIS A 151 -0.66 1.25 3.62
N LEU A 152 -1.06 1.65 2.40
CA LEU A 152 -1.62 0.71 1.42
C LEU A 152 -0.59 -0.32 0.94
N ASN A 153 0.65 0.10 0.73
CA ASN A 153 1.73 -0.83 0.39
C ASN A 153 2.00 -1.83 1.52
N ILE A 154 1.96 -1.39 2.79
CA ILE A 154 2.08 -2.29 3.95
C ILE A 154 0.89 -3.26 4.00
N CYS A 155 -0.34 -2.76 3.81
CA CYS A 155 -1.54 -3.59 3.75
C CYS A 155 -1.38 -4.73 2.73
N ALA A 156 -0.96 -4.41 1.50
CA ALA A 156 -0.74 -5.41 0.46
C ALA A 156 0.30 -6.45 0.86
N ILE A 157 1.41 -6.06 1.48
CA ILE A 157 2.45 -7.01 1.90
C ILE A 157 1.99 -7.87 3.08
N GLN A 158 1.33 -7.29 4.09
CA GLN A 158 0.80 -8.06 5.23
C GLN A 158 -0.25 -9.08 4.77
N SER A 159 -1.09 -8.69 3.79
CA SER A 159 -2.04 -9.60 3.14
C SER A 159 -1.34 -10.77 2.44
N GLN A 160 -0.28 -10.51 1.68
CA GLN A 160 0.55 -11.55 1.04
C GLN A 160 1.25 -12.47 2.06
N LEU A 161 1.54 -11.97 3.26
CA LEU A 161 2.06 -12.74 4.39
C LEU A 161 0.98 -13.51 5.18
N GLY A 162 -0.30 -13.38 4.82
CA GLY A 162 -1.44 -14.02 5.49
C GLY A 162 -1.83 -13.36 6.82
N ARG A 163 -1.33 -12.14 7.10
CA ARG A 163 -1.58 -11.39 8.33
C ARG A 163 -2.75 -10.42 8.12
N HIS A 164 -3.93 -10.98 7.88
CA HIS A 164 -5.11 -10.23 7.43
C HIS A 164 -5.63 -9.21 8.44
N GLU A 165 -5.49 -9.43 9.74
CA GLU A 165 -5.87 -8.44 10.76
C GLU A 165 -4.98 -7.19 10.69
N LEU A 166 -3.66 -7.37 10.65
CA LEU A 166 -2.71 -6.27 10.48
C LEU A 166 -2.90 -5.56 9.12
N ALA A 167 -3.14 -6.33 8.05
CA ALA A 167 -3.43 -5.75 6.74
C ALA A 167 -4.67 -4.85 6.78
N LEU A 168 -5.72 -5.28 7.49
CA LEU A 168 -6.94 -4.51 7.67
C LEU A 168 -6.69 -3.21 8.46
N GLU A 169 -5.90 -3.26 9.53
CA GLU A 169 -5.51 -2.06 10.29
C GLU A 169 -4.82 -1.03 9.41
N HIS A 170 -3.87 -1.45 8.58
CA HIS A 170 -3.19 -0.55 7.64
C HIS A 170 -4.13 -0.01 6.55
N ALA A 171 -5.06 -0.81 6.03
CA ALA A 171 -6.08 -0.31 5.09
C ALA A 171 -6.98 0.75 5.73
N GLN A 172 -7.37 0.56 6.99
CA GLN A 172 -8.19 1.52 7.73
C GLN A 172 -7.43 2.81 8.03
N ALA A 173 -6.16 2.73 8.41
CA ALA A 173 -5.30 3.90 8.61
C ALA A 173 -5.17 4.72 7.31
N ALA A 174 -4.93 4.06 6.17
CA ALA A 174 -4.90 4.74 4.87
C ALA A 174 -6.22 5.41 4.53
N LEU A 175 -7.37 4.77 4.80
CA LEU A 175 -8.69 5.35 4.57
C LEU A 175 -8.92 6.61 5.41
N VAL A 176 -8.52 6.61 6.68
CA VAL A 176 -8.64 7.80 7.54
C VAL A 176 -7.81 8.95 6.98
N MET A 177 -6.55 8.70 6.66
CA MET A 177 -5.64 9.71 6.08
C MET A 177 -6.18 10.29 4.76
N LEU A 178 -6.68 9.44 3.86
CA LEU A 178 -7.25 9.88 2.58
C LEU A 178 -8.52 10.71 2.77
N HIS A 179 -9.36 10.37 3.75
CA HIS A 179 -10.54 11.20 4.04
C HIS A 179 -10.15 12.55 4.61
N ASP A 180 -9.15 12.60 5.51
CA ASP A 180 -8.67 13.85 6.08
C ASP A 180 -8.05 14.75 4.99
N GLU A 181 -7.20 14.18 4.12
CA GLU A 181 -6.61 14.85 2.95
C GLU A 181 -7.69 15.45 2.03
N LEU A 182 -8.66 14.64 1.60
CA LEU A 182 -9.73 15.08 0.70
C LEU A 182 -10.69 16.09 1.36
N PHE A 183 -10.83 16.05 2.68
CA PHE A 183 -11.65 17.01 3.43
C PHE A 183 -10.97 18.38 3.50
N ASP A 184 -9.66 18.40 3.75
CA ASP A 184 -8.89 19.64 3.77
C ASP A 184 -8.70 20.23 2.37
N ASP A 185 -8.55 19.41 1.33
CA ASP A 185 -8.53 19.85 -0.07
C ASP A 185 -9.84 20.52 -0.51
N ALA A 186 -10.98 19.98 -0.07
CA ALA A 186 -12.28 20.59 -0.32
C ALA A 186 -12.43 21.98 0.34
N ARG A 187 -11.65 22.26 1.39
CA ARG A 187 -11.56 23.60 2.00
C ARG A 187 -10.57 24.49 1.26
N SER A 188 -9.40 23.96 0.89
CA SER A 188 -8.35 24.68 0.13
C SER A 188 -8.83 25.13 -1.26
N THR A 189 -9.60 24.31 -1.95
CA THR A 189 -10.19 24.67 -3.26
C THR A 189 -11.19 25.82 -3.17
N LEU A 190 -11.83 26.04 -2.03
CA LEU A 190 -12.69 27.22 -1.79
C LEU A 190 -11.86 28.52 -1.67
N ASP A 191 -10.60 28.41 -1.25
CA ASP A 191 -9.67 29.53 -1.05
C ASP A 191 -8.78 29.80 -2.29
N GLY A 192 -9.04 29.13 -3.42
CA GLY A 192 -8.44 29.45 -4.72
C GLY A 192 -6.96 29.10 -4.88
N THR A 193 -6.38 28.31 -3.97
CA THR A 193 -5.01 27.78 -4.07
C THR A 193 -5.04 26.30 -4.46
N GLN A 194 -4.23 25.90 -5.43
CA GLN A 194 -3.90 24.50 -5.74
C GLN A 194 -2.37 24.39 -5.79
N PRO A 195 -1.76 23.36 -5.19
CA PRO A 195 -1.71 22.05 -5.84
C PRO A 195 -1.78 20.82 -4.90
N PHE A 196 -2.66 19.88 -5.23
CA PHE A 196 -2.58 18.47 -4.83
C PHE A 196 -2.63 17.62 -6.12
N PRO A 197 -2.24 16.33 -6.11
CA PRO A 197 -2.52 15.42 -7.22
C PRO A 197 -3.99 15.58 -7.66
N PRO A 198 -4.31 15.44 -8.97
CA PRO A 198 -5.67 15.67 -9.44
C PRO A 198 -6.66 14.89 -8.57
N LEU A 199 -7.76 15.52 -8.15
CA LEU A 199 -8.77 14.89 -7.28
C LEU A 199 -9.12 13.46 -7.73
N ALA A 200 -9.18 13.22 -9.05
CA ALA A 200 -9.39 11.89 -9.63
C ALA A 200 -8.33 10.84 -9.22
N GLU A 201 -7.06 11.21 -9.12
CA GLU A 201 -5.96 10.34 -8.69
C GLU A 201 -6.12 9.93 -7.22
N ARG A 202 -6.31 10.89 -6.31
CA ARG A 202 -6.52 10.59 -4.88
C ARG A 202 -7.82 9.82 -4.65
N MET A 203 -8.88 10.12 -5.41
CA MET A 203 -10.11 9.34 -5.39
C MET A 203 -9.90 7.90 -5.91
N SER A 204 -8.97 7.69 -6.84
CA SER A 204 -8.57 6.34 -7.28
C SER A 204 -7.87 5.58 -6.16
N VAL A 205 -6.95 6.24 -5.44
CA VAL A 205 -6.28 5.66 -4.26
C VAL A 205 -7.30 5.31 -3.17
N LEU A 206 -8.27 6.19 -2.90
CA LEU A 206 -9.37 5.92 -1.96
C LEU A 206 -10.20 4.70 -2.38
N ALA A 207 -10.51 4.56 -3.67
CA ALA A 207 -11.22 3.39 -4.19
C ALA A 207 -10.40 2.09 -3.99
N ILE A 208 -9.08 2.14 -4.20
CA ILE A 208 -8.17 1.02 -3.95
C ILE A 208 -8.12 0.68 -2.45
N ALA A 209 -8.08 1.68 -1.57
CA ALA A 209 -8.10 1.47 -0.13
C ALA A 209 -9.36 0.72 0.35
N TYR A 210 -10.54 1.11 -0.15
CA TYR A 210 -11.78 0.38 0.11
C TYR A 210 -11.76 -1.05 -0.46
N HIS A 211 -11.14 -1.25 -1.62
CA HIS A 211 -11.00 -2.59 -2.21
C HIS A 211 -10.12 -3.48 -1.32
N ASN A 212 -8.96 -3.01 -0.89
CA ASN A 212 -8.04 -3.73 0.00
C ASN A 212 -8.74 -4.06 1.33
N MET A 213 -9.44 -3.10 1.93
CA MET A 213 -10.26 -3.35 3.11
C MET A 213 -11.29 -4.46 2.89
N GLY A 214 -11.96 -4.49 1.73
CA GLY A 214 -12.90 -5.53 1.35
C GLY A 214 -12.25 -6.91 1.23
N VAL A 215 -11.05 -6.99 0.65
CA VAL A 215 -10.24 -8.22 0.56
C VAL A 215 -9.93 -8.77 1.94
N GLU A 216 -9.41 -7.93 2.84
CA GLU A 216 -9.04 -8.39 4.18
C GLU A 216 -10.27 -8.79 5.02
N GLN A 217 -11.38 -8.06 4.89
CA GLN A 217 -12.65 -8.44 5.51
C GLN A 217 -13.18 -9.78 4.98
N GLU A 218 -13.00 -10.07 3.68
CA GLU A 218 -13.34 -11.37 3.11
C GLU A 218 -12.48 -12.47 3.73
N PHE A 219 -11.16 -12.32 3.79
CA PHE A 219 -10.28 -13.31 4.45
C PHE A 219 -10.64 -13.54 5.92
N LEU A 220 -11.08 -12.51 6.62
CA LEU A 220 -11.52 -12.57 8.02
C LEU A 220 -12.98 -13.03 8.20
N ALA A 221 -13.63 -13.50 7.14
CA ALA A 221 -15.03 -13.96 7.13
C ALA A 221 -16.06 -12.91 7.59
N ARG A 222 -15.74 -11.62 7.44
CA ARG A 222 -16.63 -10.48 7.71
C ARG A 222 -17.41 -10.12 6.44
N TRP A 223 -18.19 -11.08 5.94
CA TRP A 223 -18.72 -11.05 4.57
C TRP A 223 -19.60 -9.84 4.22
N GLU A 224 -20.49 -9.43 5.13
CA GLU A 224 -21.37 -8.28 4.91
C GLU A 224 -20.56 -6.98 4.80
N ALA A 225 -19.58 -6.80 5.69
CA ALA A 225 -18.67 -5.66 5.65
C ALA A 225 -17.83 -5.68 4.36
N ALA A 226 -17.29 -6.84 3.98
CA ALA A 226 -16.51 -6.98 2.75
C ALA A 226 -17.30 -6.53 1.51
N LEU A 227 -18.57 -6.95 1.42
CA LEU A 227 -19.44 -6.57 0.30
C LEU A 227 -19.71 -5.06 0.26
N LEU A 228 -19.88 -4.42 1.42
CA LEU A 228 -20.05 -2.97 1.52
C LEU A 228 -18.78 -2.23 1.06
N SER A 229 -17.61 -2.69 1.51
CA SER A 229 -16.30 -2.13 1.13
C SER A 229 -16.07 -2.23 -0.38
N TYR A 230 -16.28 -3.39 -0.99
CA TYR A 230 -16.17 -3.56 -2.43
C TYR A 230 -17.17 -2.71 -3.22
N LYS A 231 -18.41 -2.59 -2.73
CA LYS A 231 -19.42 -1.73 -3.35
C LYS A 231 -18.95 -0.27 -3.36
N ARG A 232 -18.40 0.20 -2.22
CA ARG A 232 -17.90 1.57 -2.08
C ARG A 232 -16.72 1.84 -3.02
N ALA A 233 -15.75 0.93 -3.09
CA ALA A 233 -14.62 1.01 -4.02
C ALA A 233 -15.08 1.21 -5.48
N MET A 234 -15.98 0.34 -5.94
CA MET A 234 -16.52 0.41 -7.31
C MET A 234 -17.29 1.71 -7.57
N GLN A 235 -18.11 2.16 -6.62
CA GLN A 235 -18.91 3.39 -6.76
C GLN A 235 -18.01 4.64 -6.86
N LEU A 236 -16.99 4.73 -6.01
CA LEU A 236 -16.04 5.84 -6.04
C LEU A 236 -15.29 5.90 -7.37
N ALA A 237 -14.81 4.75 -7.85
CA ALA A 237 -14.12 4.68 -9.14
C ALA A 237 -15.03 5.09 -10.30
N ARG A 238 -16.29 4.61 -10.34
CA ARG A 238 -17.25 5.03 -11.38
C ARG A 238 -17.53 6.52 -11.36
N LEU A 239 -17.72 7.09 -10.17
CA LEU A 239 -18.13 8.49 -10.03
C LEU A 239 -17.01 9.46 -10.36
N HIS A 240 -15.77 9.17 -9.94
CA HIS A 240 -14.67 10.14 -9.99
C HIS A 240 -13.59 9.82 -11.02
N VAL A 241 -13.48 8.56 -11.45
CA VAL A 241 -12.49 8.11 -12.46
C VAL A 241 -13.16 7.86 -13.81
N GLY A 242 -14.44 7.48 -13.80
CA GLY A 242 -15.25 7.24 -14.99
C GLY A 242 -15.44 5.77 -15.31
N GLU A 243 -16.54 5.44 -15.99
CA GLU A 243 -16.98 4.06 -16.20
C GLU A 243 -16.07 3.24 -17.14
N GLY A 244 -15.44 3.90 -18.11
CA GLY A 244 -14.55 3.25 -19.09
C GLY A 244 -13.12 3.02 -18.60
N HIS A 245 -12.75 3.55 -17.43
CA HIS A 245 -11.37 3.46 -16.95
C HIS A 245 -11.01 2.04 -16.48
N ALA A 246 -9.77 1.60 -16.76
CA ALA A 246 -9.32 0.24 -16.44
C ALA A 246 -9.49 -0.12 -14.96
N VAL A 247 -9.15 0.80 -14.05
CA VAL A 247 -9.33 0.61 -12.60
C VAL A 247 -10.81 0.40 -12.25
N THR A 248 -11.70 1.21 -12.82
CA THR A 248 -13.15 1.12 -12.59
C THR A 248 -13.70 -0.22 -13.03
N LEU A 249 -13.29 -0.70 -14.21
CA LEU A 249 -13.69 -1.99 -14.74
C LEU A 249 -13.24 -3.14 -13.82
N THR A 250 -11.98 -3.12 -13.36
CA THR A 250 -11.47 -4.17 -12.47
C THR A 250 -12.16 -4.16 -11.11
N LEU A 251 -12.40 -2.98 -10.52
CA LEU A 251 -13.13 -2.87 -9.25
C LEU A 251 -14.59 -3.32 -9.38
N ALA A 252 -15.24 -3.03 -10.51
CA ALA A 252 -16.59 -3.52 -10.80
C ALA A 252 -16.64 -5.04 -10.93
N GLN A 253 -15.65 -5.65 -11.61
CA GLN A 253 -15.52 -7.10 -11.72
C GLN A 253 -15.26 -7.74 -10.35
N ALA A 254 -14.38 -7.15 -9.54
CA ALA A 254 -14.09 -7.61 -8.19
C ALA A 254 -15.36 -7.61 -7.31
N TYR A 255 -16.12 -6.51 -7.33
CA TYR A 255 -17.40 -6.44 -6.61
C TYR A 255 -18.40 -7.50 -7.08
N ALA A 256 -18.56 -7.68 -8.39
CA ALA A 256 -19.48 -8.68 -8.94
C ALA A 256 -19.09 -10.12 -8.56
N SER A 257 -17.78 -10.41 -8.54
CA SER A 257 -17.25 -11.70 -8.11
C SER A 257 -17.46 -11.94 -6.61
N ALA A 258 -17.08 -10.96 -5.79
CA ALA A 258 -17.25 -11.02 -4.34
C ALA A 258 -18.72 -11.21 -3.96
N ARG A 259 -19.63 -10.46 -4.60
CA ARG A 259 -21.07 -10.56 -4.37
C ARG A 259 -21.59 -11.99 -4.56
N ARG A 260 -21.31 -12.62 -5.71
CA ARG A 260 -21.74 -14.01 -5.97
C ARG A 260 -21.20 -15.01 -4.95
N ASN A 261 -19.93 -14.86 -4.56
CA ASN A 261 -19.28 -15.77 -3.62
C ASN A 261 -19.77 -15.58 -2.18
N ILE A 262 -19.94 -14.34 -1.75
CA ILE A 262 -20.40 -13.98 -0.41
C ILE A 262 -21.88 -14.33 -0.24
N GLU A 263 -22.74 -14.04 -1.23
CA GLU A 263 -24.16 -14.41 -1.19
C GLU A 263 -24.33 -15.93 -1.02
N ARG A 264 -23.55 -16.73 -1.75
CA ARG A 264 -23.53 -18.18 -1.58
C ARG A 264 -23.11 -18.59 -0.16
N LYS A 265 -22.01 -18.02 0.37
CA LYS A 265 -21.51 -18.31 1.73
C LYS A 265 -22.53 -17.92 2.81
N LEU A 266 -23.21 -16.78 2.65
CA LEU A 266 -24.26 -16.32 3.56
C LEU A 266 -25.46 -17.27 3.53
N HIS A 267 -25.91 -17.66 2.34
CA HIS A 267 -27.00 -18.62 2.19
C HIS A 267 -26.67 -19.98 2.82
N GLU A 268 -25.47 -20.52 2.60
CA GLU A 268 -25.01 -21.75 3.26
C GLU A 268 -24.97 -21.63 4.80
N ARG A 269 -24.58 -20.46 5.32
CA ARG A 269 -24.55 -20.18 6.76
C ARG A 269 -25.96 -20.14 7.35
N GLU A 270 -26.92 -19.55 6.64
CA GLU A 270 -28.33 -19.51 7.03
C GLU A 270 -28.96 -20.90 7.03
N GLN A 271 -28.74 -21.70 5.98
CA GLN A 271 -29.21 -23.08 5.93
C GLN A 271 -28.65 -23.93 7.07
N LYS A 272 -27.35 -23.80 7.36
CA LYS A 272 -26.71 -24.48 8.52
C LYS A 272 -27.30 -24.03 9.86
N ARG A 273 -27.69 -22.76 9.98
CA ARG A 273 -28.34 -22.23 11.19
C ARG A 273 -29.77 -22.76 11.33
N ALA A 274 -30.53 -22.82 10.24
CA ALA A 274 -31.90 -23.34 10.21
C ALA A 274 -31.96 -24.86 10.42
N GLY A 275 -30.94 -25.62 9.98
CA GLY A 275 -30.85 -27.07 10.15
C GLY A 275 -30.35 -27.56 11.51
N ARG A 276 -30.01 -26.66 12.45
CA ARG A 276 -29.67 -27.06 13.83
C ARG A 276 -30.96 -27.20 14.65
N PRO A 277 -31.30 -28.39 15.18
CA PRO A 277 -32.45 -28.53 16.06
C PRO A 277 -32.25 -27.67 17.31
N LEU A 278 -33.31 -26.99 17.74
CA LEU A 278 -33.38 -26.21 18.99
C LEU A 278 -33.32 -27.17 20.20
N LEU A 279 -32.15 -27.73 20.48
CA LEU A 279 -31.88 -28.45 21.72
C LEU A 279 -31.73 -27.42 22.85
N GLY A 280 -32.86 -26.99 23.42
CA GLY A 280 -32.84 -26.05 24.54
C GLY A 280 -34.15 -25.34 24.86
N ALA A 281 -35.29 -26.01 24.71
CA ALA A 281 -36.54 -25.58 25.35
C ALA A 281 -37.28 -26.80 25.91
N SER A 282 -36.60 -27.58 26.75
CA SER A 282 -37.30 -28.53 27.62
C SER A 282 -37.70 -27.82 28.90
N ALA A 283 -39.00 -27.53 28.99
CA ALA A 283 -39.69 -27.24 30.23
C ALA A 283 -39.35 -28.31 31.28
N SER A 284 -38.98 -27.90 32.49
CA SER A 284 -39.04 -28.75 33.66
C SER A 284 -39.58 -27.95 34.83
N ALA A 285 -40.91 -28.01 34.97
CA ALA A 285 -41.60 -27.67 36.19
C ALA A 285 -41.81 -28.95 37.01
N ARG A 286 -41.46 -28.85 38.30
CA ARG A 286 -41.89 -29.67 39.45
C ARG A 286 -41.28 -31.08 39.61
N GLY A 287 -40.81 -31.32 40.83
CA GLY A 287 -40.72 -32.67 41.39
C GLY A 287 -39.61 -32.77 42.43
N GLY A 288 -39.95 -32.65 43.71
CA GLY A 288 -38.96 -32.56 44.78
C GLY A 288 -38.25 -33.88 45.13
N LEU A 289 -37.26 -33.67 46.02
CA LEU A 289 -36.83 -34.51 47.15
C LEU A 289 -35.59 -35.41 47.01
N ALA A 290 -34.74 -35.18 48.02
CA ALA A 290 -33.84 -36.09 48.72
C ALA A 290 -32.43 -36.34 48.18
N ALA A 291 -31.47 -35.73 48.87
CA ALA A 291 -30.13 -36.26 49.09
C ALA A 291 -30.20 -37.58 49.92
N PRO A 292 -29.13 -38.39 49.96
CA PRO A 292 -28.08 -38.09 50.93
C PRO A 292 -26.64 -38.28 50.43
N LEU A 293 -25.76 -37.77 51.29
CA LEU A 293 -24.32 -37.70 51.26
C LEU A 293 -23.63 -38.99 51.76
N VAL A 294 -22.36 -39.12 51.35
CA VAL A 294 -21.21 -39.74 52.04
C VAL A 294 -21.06 -41.26 51.99
N GLY A 295 -19.85 -41.68 51.58
CA GLY A 295 -19.32 -43.01 51.90
C GLY A 295 -18.13 -43.47 51.04
N GLY A 296 -17.07 -42.66 50.91
CA GLY A 296 -15.82 -43.09 50.30
C GLY A 296 -14.89 -43.78 51.31
N SER A 297 -14.41 -44.98 50.98
CA SER A 297 -13.16 -45.64 51.41
C SER A 297 -13.20 -47.08 50.87
N ALA A 298 -12.14 -47.84 50.69
CA ALA A 298 -10.78 -47.63 50.23
C ALA A 298 -10.25 -49.06 49.96
N SER A 299 -9.36 -49.19 48.98
CA SER A 299 -8.31 -50.22 48.89
C SER A 299 -8.67 -51.68 48.53
N GLY A 300 -7.86 -52.24 47.62
CA GLY A 300 -7.32 -53.59 47.85
C GLY A 300 -7.29 -54.56 46.67
N ARG A 301 -6.19 -54.52 45.87
CA ARG A 301 -5.48 -55.67 45.26
C ARG A 301 -6.28 -56.50 44.22
N SER A 302 -5.72 -57.29 43.31
CA SER A 302 -4.41 -57.53 42.70
C SER A 302 -4.65 -58.67 41.70
N ALA A 303 -3.88 -58.69 40.60
CA ALA A 303 -3.62 -59.86 39.75
C ALA A 303 -4.80 -60.35 38.88
N ALA A 304 -4.61 -60.96 37.72
CA ALA A 304 -3.51 -61.09 36.76
C ALA A 304 -4.15 -61.85 35.58
N GLY A 305 -3.54 -61.72 34.40
CA GLY A 305 -3.48 -62.87 33.49
C GLY A 305 -4.30 -62.80 32.21
N SER A 306 -3.59 -63.21 31.16
CA SER A 306 -4.02 -63.72 29.86
C SER A 306 -4.07 -62.72 28.70
N ALA A 307 -3.01 -62.86 27.90
CA ALA A 307 -2.83 -62.37 26.56
C ALA A 307 -3.91 -62.90 25.60
N GLN A 308 -4.22 -62.13 24.55
CA GLN A 308 -4.35 -62.64 23.19
C GLN A 308 -4.30 -61.52 22.13
N ARG A 309 -3.21 -61.58 21.35
CA ARG A 309 -3.07 -61.38 19.89
C ARG A 309 -4.00 -60.42 19.12
N SER A 310 -3.33 -59.45 18.50
CA SER A 310 -3.40 -59.05 17.08
C SER A 310 -4.71 -58.54 16.48
N THR A 311 -4.72 -57.25 16.10
CA THR A 311 -4.84 -56.76 14.70
C THR A 311 -4.67 -55.22 14.68
N PRO A 312 -4.03 -54.63 13.67
CA PRO A 312 -3.83 -53.17 13.62
C PRO A 312 -5.07 -52.50 13.01
N ALA A 313 -5.82 -51.75 13.82
CA ALA A 313 -6.89 -50.89 13.33
C ALA A 313 -6.30 -49.62 12.68
N ARG A 314 -6.06 -49.76 11.38
CA ARG A 314 -6.06 -48.75 10.31
C ARG A 314 -6.37 -47.31 10.76
N ALA A 315 -5.36 -46.45 10.66
CA ALA A 315 -5.48 -44.99 10.80
C ALA A 315 -6.57 -44.43 9.88
N PRO A 316 -7.40 -43.45 10.33
CA PRO A 316 -8.31 -42.77 9.43
C PRO A 316 -7.49 -41.92 8.46
N ALA A 317 -7.69 -42.20 7.18
CA ALA A 317 -7.07 -41.51 6.06
C ALA A 317 -7.23 -39.99 6.20
N ALA A 318 -6.12 -39.29 6.01
CA ALA A 318 -6.09 -37.85 5.82
C ALA A 318 -7.12 -37.47 4.76
N ARG A 319 -8.19 -36.78 5.16
CA ARG A 319 -9.12 -36.17 4.21
C ARG A 319 -8.33 -35.13 3.42
N ALA A 320 -8.13 -35.43 2.14
CA ALA A 320 -7.65 -34.50 1.15
C ALA A 320 -8.45 -33.18 1.26
N ARG A 321 -7.72 -32.07 1.38
CA ARG A 321 -8.27 -30.73 1.20
C ARG A 321 -8.97 -30.69 -0.17
N PRO A 322 -10.20 -30.17 -0.29
CA PRO A 322 -10.77 -29.98 -1.61
C PRO A 322 -9.95 -28.93 -2.35
N ALA A 323 -9.31 -29.38 -3.44
CA ALA A 323 -8.81 -28.51 -4.49
C ALA A 323 -10.02 -27.94 -5.25
N SER A 324 -10.34 -26.66 -5.03
CA SER A 324 -11.18 -25.84 -5.92
C SER A 324 -10.87 -24.37 -5.59
N ALA A 325 -10.43 -23.49 -6.47
CA ALA A 325 -10.49 -23.45 -7.92
C ALA A 325 -9.18 -22.88 -8.51
N ALA A 326 -8.83 -23.31 -9.72
CA ALA A 326 -7.82 -22.70 -10.56
C ALA A 326 -8.20 -21.23 -10.90
N PRO A 327 -7.22 -20.37 -11.23
CA PRO A 327 -7.25 -18.95 -10.91
C PRO A 327 -8.21 -18.19 -11.83
N ALA A 328 -9.09 -17.39 -11.23
CA ALA A 328 -9.63 -16.23 -11.92
C ALA A 328 -8.45 -15.37 -12.39
N LEU A 329 -8.48 -14.94 -13.66
CA LEU A 329 -7.63 -13.88 -14.20
C LEU A 329 -7.51 -12.77 -13.15
N ARG A 330 -6.28 -12.51 -12.74
CA ARG A 330 -6.01 -12.15 -11.34
C ARG A 330 -6.36 -10.69 -11.08
N ALA A 331 -7.20 -10.48 -10.05
CA ALA A 331 -7.19 -9.28 -9.22
C ALA A 331 -5.81 -8.95 -8.58
N ARG A 332 -4.74 -9.72 -8.91
CA ARG A 332 -3.36 -9.38 -8.55
C ARG A 332 -2.91 -8.10 -9.22
N ASP A 333 -3.39 -7.73 -10.41
CA ASP A 333 -2.79 -6.58 -11.10
C ASP A 333 -3.07 -5.25 -10.38
N LEU A 334 -4.15 -5.16 -9.60
CA LEU A 334 -4.44 -4.02 -8.71
C LEU A 334 -3.74 -4.11 -7.36
N LEU A 335 -3.43 -5.31 -6.89
CA LEU A 335 -2.60 -5.54 -5.69
C LEU A 335 -1.09 -5.40 -6.01
N ASP A 336 -0.67 -5.64 -7.26
CA ASP A 336 0.70 -5.63 -7.77
C ASP A 336 1.03 -4.33 -8.52
N ALA A 337 0.02 -3.48 -8.79
CA ALA A 337 0.22 -2.09 -9.14
C ALA A 337 0.82 -1.36 -7.93
N PRO A 338 2.00 -0.72 -8.07
CA PRO A 338 2.42 0.23 -7.06
C PRO A 338 1.33 1.30 -6.94
N VAL A 339 0.94 1.68 -5.72
CA VAL A 339 0.37 3.01 -5.53
C VAL A 339 1.53 3.95 -5.80
N ALA A 340 1.71 4.31 -7.07
CA ALA A 340 2.77 5.21 -7.48
C ALA A 340 2.51 6.53 -6.76
N VAL A 341 3.47 6.95 -5.94
CA VAL A 341 3.48 8.30 -5.40
C VAL A 341 3.58 9.22 -6.61
N GLY A 342 2.49 9.92 -6.93
CA GLY A 342 2.36 10.75 -8.11
C GLY A 342 3.51 11.76 -8.21
N LEU A 343 4.44 11.48 -9.12
CA LEU A 343 5.09 12.51 -9.93
C LEU A 343 4.51 12.32 -11.32
N GLY A 344 3.78 13.34 -11.78
CA GLY A 344 2.84 13.26 -12.87
C GLY A 344 3.39 12.58 -14.12
N ALA A 345 2.71 11.53 -14.56
CA ALA A 345 2.70 11.14 -15.94
C ALA A 345 1.40 11.69 -16.55
N ARG A 346 1.55 12.64 -17.47
CA ARG A 346 0.49 13.10 -18.37
C ARG A 346 0.10 12.01 -19.36
#